data_AF-A0A948D6G4-F1
#
_entry.id   AF-A0A948D6G4-F1
#
_cell.length_a   1.000
_cell.length_b   1.000
_cell.length_c   1.000
_cell.angle_alpha   90.00
_cell.angle_beta   90.00
_cell.angle_gamma   90.00
#
_symmetry.space_group_name_H-M   'P 1'
#
loop_
_entity.id
_entity.type
_entity.pdbx_description
1 polymer ?
#
loop_
_entity_poly.entity_id
_entity_poly.type
_entity_poly.pdbx_seq_one_letter_code
_entity_poly.pdbx_strand_id
1 'polypeptide(L)' 'MDNEKVIYSLCVEDILTVIEDNDMEIKLNEEDIKFIEDKIGDIIDWRGAIEFALWEIKNKKEKTIQC' A
#
# COMPACT_ATOMS: atom_id res chain seq x y z
N MET A 1 6.33 -11.48 18.06
CA MET A 1 5.60 -10.83 16.94
C MET A 1 5.55 -11.83 15.82
N ASP A 2 4.44 -11.87 15.11
CA ASP A 2 4.35 -12.65 13.89
C ASP A 2 5.13 -11.91 12.79
N ASN A 3 6.20 -12.54 12.30
CA ASN A 3 7.08 -11.97 11.29
C ASN A 3 6.46 -12.05 9.88
N GLU A 4 5.40 -12.84 9.70
CA GLU A 4 4.74 -13.06 8.41
C GLU A 4 3.42 -12.28 8.31
N LYS A 5 3.08 -11.50 9.33
CA LYS A 5 1.86 -10.69 9.32
C LYS A 5 1.90 -9.67 8.18
N VAL A 6 0.96 -9.81 7.25
CA VAL A 6 0.66 -8.80 6.22
C VAL A 6 0.03 -7.57 6.89
N ILE A 7 0.64 -6.39 6.70
CA ILE A 7 0.16 -5.12 7.28
C ILE A 7 -0.48 -4.19 6.24
N TYR A 8 -0.25 -4.46 4.95
CA TYR A 8 -0.85 -3.76 3.80
C TYR A 8 -0.84 -4.70 2.60
N SER A 9 -1.97 -4.78 1.89
CA SER A 9 -2.13 -5.57 0.67
C SER A 9 -3.25 -4.99 -0.18
N LEU A 10 -3.13 -5.15 -1.49
CA LEU A 10 -4.19 -4.91 -2.47
C LEU A 10 -4.50 -6.22 -3.18
N CYS A 11 -5.74 -6.40 -3.59
CA CYS A 11 -6.22 -7.57 -4.32
C CYS A 11 -7.09 -7.16 -5.51
N VAL A 12 -7.48 -8.15 -6.32
CA VAL A 12 -8.32 -7.91 -7.52
C VAL A 12 -9.67 -7.29 -7.14
N GLU A 13 -10.25 -7.66 -6.00
CA GLU A 13 -11.51 -7.08 -5.52
C GLU A 13 -11.41 -5.57 -5.29
N ASP A 14 -10.26 -5.08 -4.80
CA ASP A 14 -10.05 -3.65 -4.61
C ASP A 14 -10.06 -2.91 -5.97
N ILE A 15 -9.49 -3.52 -7.01
CA ILE A 15 -9.53 -2.97 -8.37
C ILE A 15 -10.97 -2.92 -8.88
N LEU A 16 -11.74 -4.01 -8.70
CA LEU A 16 -13.14 -4.08 -9.14
C LEU A 16 -14.02 -3.09 -8.37
N THR A 17 -13.79 -2.91 -7.08
CA THR A 17 -14.48 -1.92 -6.25
C THR A 17 -14.21 -0.51 -6.76
N VAL A 18 -12.96 -0.18 -7.10
CA VAL A 18 -12.64 1.12 -7.70
C VAL A 18 -13.33 1.32 -9.06
N ILE A 19 -13.47 0.27 -9.87
CA ILE A 19 -14.22 0.33 -11.13
C ILE A 19 -15.70 0.65 -10.86
N GLU A 20 -16.32 -0.05 -9.90
CA GLU A 20 -17.73 0.14 -9.52
C GLU A 20 -17.96 1.54 -8.92
N ASP A 21 -17.15 1.95 -7.95
CA ASP A 21 -17.24 3.25 -7.26
C ASP A 21 -17.09 4.44 -8.23
N ASN A 22 -16.48 4.23 -9.39
CA ASN A 22 -16.25 5.26 -10.41
C ASN A 22 -17.10 5.06 -11.68
N ASP A 23 -18.12 4.19 -11.66
CA ASP A 23 -19.02 3.90 -12.78
C ASP A 23 -18.26 3.57 -14.10
N MET A 24 -17.15 2.84 -14.00
CA MET A 24 -16.32 2.50 -15.15
C MET A 24 -16.85 1.25 -15.87
N GLU A 25 -17.24 1.38 -17.14
CA GLU A 25 -17.65 0.24 -17.98
C GLU A 25 -16.46 -0.50 -18.59
N ILE A 26 -15.56 -1.04 -17.75
CA ILE A 26 -14.34 -1.74 -18.18
C ILE A 26 -14.40 -3.21 -17.75
N LYS A 27 -14.02 -4.11 -18.66
CA LYS A 27 -13.78 -5.54 -18.36
C LYS A 27 -12.30 -5.82 -18.36
N LEU A 28 -11.80 -6.39 -17.27
CA LEU A 28 -10.39 -6.73 -17.12
C LEU A 28 -10.13 -8.19 -17.51
N ASN A 29 -9.00 -8.41 -18.17
CA ASN A 29 -8.38 -9.72 -18.32
C ASN A 29 -7.11 -9.82 -17.45
N GLU A 30 -6.44 -10.97 -17.46
CA GLU A 30 -5.24 -11.20 -16.65
C GLU A 30 -4.06 -10.27 -17.00
N GLU A 31 -3.90 -9.90 -18.27
CA GLU A 31 -2.85 -8.96 -18.70
C GLU A 31 -3.12 -7.54 -18.18
N ASP A 32 -4.38 -7.13 -18.13
CA ASP A 32 -4.79 -5.83 -17.58
C ASP A 32 -4.50 -5.78 -16.06
N ILE A 33 -4.81 -6.86 -15.34
CA ILE A 33 -4.52 -6.96 -13.91
C ILE A 33 -3.03 -6.82 -13.64
N LYS A 34 -2.19 -7.50 -14.44
CA LYS A 34 -0.73 -7.40 -14.33
C LYS A 34 -0.23 -6.00 -14.64
N PHE A 35 -0.78 -5.35 -15.66
CA PHE A 35 -0.45 -3.96 -15.97
C PHE A 35 -0.79 -3.02 -14.81
N ILE A 36 -1.95 -3.20 -14.18
CA ILE A 36 -2.37 -2.41 -13.00
C ILE A 36 -1.43 -2.67 -11.82
N GLU A 37 -1.07 -3.93 -11.55
CA GLU A 37 -0.11 -4.31 -10.50
C GLU A 37 1.23 -3.58 -10.69
N ASP A 38 1.80 -3.64 -11.90
CA ASP A 38 3.06 -2.97 -12.23
C ASP A 38 2.94 -1.44 -12.03
N LYS A 39 1.83 -0.84 -12.49
CA LYS A 39 1.58 0.61 -12.35
C LYS A 39 1.43 1.05 -10.90
N ILE A 40 0.73 0.26 -10.09
CA ILE A 40 0.59 0.53 -8.65
C ILE A 40 1.97 0.43 -7.98
N GLY A 41 2.77 -0.58 -8.35
CA GLY A 41 4.14 -0.74 -7.86
C GLY A 41 5.07 0.44 -8.20
N ASP A 42 4.91 1.04 -9.39
CA ASP A 42 5.64 2.26 -9.79
C ASP A 42 5.27 3.48 -8.92
N ILE A 43 4.05 3.53 -8.39
CA ILE A 43 3.49 4.69 -7.67
C ILE A 43 3.66 4.56 -6.15
N ILE A 44 3.44 3.38 -5.60
CA ILE A 44 3.49 3.14 -4.14
C ILE A 44 4.94 2.92 -3.70
N ASP A 45 5.56 3.97 -3.16
CA ASP A 45 6.83 3.86 -2.43
C ASP A 45 6.62 3.28 -1.02
N TRP A 46 6.30 1.98 -0.97
CA TRP A 46 6.05 1.27 0.29
C TRP A 46 7.28 1.28 1.20
N ARG A 47 8.48 1.21 0.62
CA ARG A 47 9.75 1.20 1.37
C ARG A 47 9.97 2.55 2.04
N GLY A 48 9.83 3.65 1.30
CA GLY A 48 9.96 5.01 1.83
C GLY A 48 8.91 5.32 2.89
N ALA A 49 7.68 4.87 2.71
CA ALA A 49 6.63 5.02 3.72
C ALA A 49 6.97 4.31 5.04
N ILE A 50 7.49 3.08 4.97
CA ILE A 50 7.96 2.34 6.16
C ILE A 50 9.15 3.06 6.81
N GLU A 51 10.13 3.49 6.01
CA GLU A 51 11.30 4.21 6.50
C GLU A 51 10.90 5.49 7.26
N PHE A 52 10.02 6.29 6.67
CA PHE A 52 9.47 7.48 7.30
C PHE A 52 8.75 7.18 8.62
N ALA A 53 7.88 6.16 8.65
CA ALA A 53 7.17 5.78 9.87
C ALA A 53 8.12 5.34 11.00
N LEU A 54 9.20 4.63 10.66
CA LEU A 54 10.24 4.24 11.62
C LEU A 54 11.02 5.45 12.15
N TRP A 55 11.33 6.43 11.30
CA TRP A 55 11.94 7.70 11.72
C TRP A 55 11.06 8.46 12.70
N GLU A 56 9.76 8.57 12.42
CA GLU A 56 8.79 9.19 13.34
C GLU A 56 8.72 8.47 14.69
N ILE A 57 8.72 7.12 14.68
CA ILE A 57 8.75 6.33 15.92
C ILE A 57 10.04 6.61 16.71
N LYS A 58 11.20 6.65 16.04
CA LYS A 58 12.48 6.96 16.67
C LYS A 58 12.46 8.34 17.32
N ASN A 59 12.04 9.36 16.56
CA ASN A 59 11.95 10.74 17.04
C ASN A 59 10.99 10.89 18.24
N LYS A 60 9.85 10.17 18.21
CA LYS A 60 8.91 10.14 19.34
C LYS A 60 9.54 9.55 20.60
N LYS A 61 10.26 8.43 20.47
CA LYS A 61 10.94 7.78 21.62
C LYS A 61 12.03 8.66 22.22
N GLU A 62 12.81 9.35 21.39
CA GLU A 62 13.87 10.25 21.84
C GLU A 62 13.31 11.47 22.60
N LYS A 63 12.19 12.04 22.15
CA LYS A 63 11.51 13.15 22.86
C LYS A 63 10.96 12.74 24.23
N THR A 64 10.52 11.49 24.39
CA THR A 64 9.98 11.00 25.68
C THR A 64 11.05 10.79 26.75
N ILE A 65 12.33 10.65 26.36
CA ILE A 65 13.46 10.43 27.30
C ILE A 65 13.96 11.75 27.90
N GLN A 66 13.56 12.90 27.35
CA GLN A 66 13.99 14.24 27.77
C GLN A 66 13.05 14.94 28.78
N CYS A 67 12.02 14.24 29.27
CA CYS A 67 11.09 14.73 30.30
C CYS A 67 11.29 14.00 31.64
#